data_AF-A0A1F8J181-F1
#
_entry.id   AF-A0A1F8J181-F1
#
_cell.length_a   1.000
_cell.length_b   1.000
_cell.length_c   1.000
_cell.angle_alpha   90.00
_cell.angle_beta   90.00
_cell.angle_gamma   90.00
#
_symmetry.space_group_name_H-M   'P 1'
#
loop_
_entity.id
_entity.type
_entity.pdbx_description
1 polymer ?
#
loop_
_entity_poly.entity_id
_entity_poly.type
_entity_poly.pdbx_seq_one_letter_code
_entity_poly.pdbx_strand_id
1 'polypeptide(L)'
;MNALVNGQSLSSDAVFHELIQIMDDPVKLAGFLMLLKAKGETVEEILGIVRAMRAQMKPFLVEGHVLDIVGTGGDQVGTVNLSTASALLAAKCGAQVVKHGNRAISSRCGSADVLEALGMDIHRSEMKHNFAFCFAPDYHPKLKEVKKVRQALKTPTVFNVIGPLLNPAGTDHLLLGVYQKELVPVIAEVLFKLGTKKSLVFSGHGIDELSCIGPTEALLVTSNGIEPLTINPQELGFKACTLQDLLGKDALTNAQLIRNPTPELLDTIVLNVGVALFLYGTVSTIQEGIQIAKRKAMFQKGVIAEIKRTSPSKGKIGEIPDVAKRAKDYEAAGAAVVSVLTSERFEGSLEDLRRVKEAVSIPVLRKDFIVKEEQLKEGTSELILLIVAFLGTRTAEMLQAAEKMGYEAIVEIHNEEELVIALEAKAKIIGVNQRNLKDFTMHPEVYALIQKIPDSIVKIAESGVKTKEDAQKMFDMGFDAVLVGEALTKNPQLAEVLCSLKSVV
;
A
#
# COMPACT_ATOMS: atom_id res chain seq x y z
N MET A 1 -21.02 -22.85 34.15
CA MET A 1 -21.36 -24.14 33.51
C MET A 1 -22.85 -24.53 33.59
N ASN A 2 -23.47 -24.73 34.77
CA ASN A 2 -24.87 -25.21 34.87
C ASN A 2 -25.91 -24.33 34.15
N ALA A 3 -25.75 -23.01 34.16
CA ALA A 3 -26.61 -22.10 33.41
C ALA A 3 -26.61 -22.44 31.91
N LEU A 4 -25.42 -22.66 31.31
CA LEU A 4 -25.28 -23.04 29.90
C LEU A 4 -25.89 -24.42 29.60
N VAL A 5 -25.75 -25.38 30.53
CA VAL A 5 -26.42 -26.70 30.42
C VAL A 5 -27.94 -26.55 30.33
N ASN A 6 -28.50 -25.57 31.05
CA ASN A 6 -29.92 -25.25 31.03
C ASN A 6 -30.32 -24.30 29.88
N GLY A 7 -29.43 -24.02 28.93
CA GLY A 7 -29.69 -23.12 27.80
C GLY A 7 -29.76 -21.63 28.16
N GLN A 8 -29.29 -21.25 29.35
CA GLN A 8 -29.30 -19.85 29.80
C GLN A 8 -28.02 -19.13 29.36
N SER A 9 -28.16 -17.89 28.89
CA SER A 9 -27.02 -17.05 28.51
C SER A 9 -26.32 -16.45 29.73
N LEU A 10 -25.01 -16.24 29.61
CA LEU A 10 -24.19 -15.61 30.63
C LEU A 10 -23.94 -14.13 30.30
N SER A 11 -23.72 -13.30 31.34
CA SER A 11 -23.23 -11.93 31.15
C SER A 11 -21.76 -11.91 30.75
N SER A 12 -21.30 -10.81 30.16
CA SER A 12 -19.89 -10.65 29.81
C SER A 12 -18.95 -10.82 31.00
N ASP A 13 -19.30 -10.31 32.18
CA ASP A 13 -18.49 -10.46 33.40
C ASP A 13 -18.45 -11.90 33.90
N ALA A 14 -19.58 -12.62 33.86
CA ALA A 14 -19.63 -14.02 34.26
C ALA A 14 -18.73 -14.89 33.36
N VAL A 15 -18.77 -14.66 32.04
CA VAL A 15 -17.90 -15.36 31.08
C VAL A 15 -16.44 -14.97 31.27
N PHE A 16 -16.15 -13.70 31.52
CA PHE A 16 -14.79 -13.24 31.81
C PHE A 16 -14.19 -14.01 32.98
N HIS A 17 -14.89 -14.04 34.12
CA HIS A 17 -14.41 -14.71 35.32
C HIS A 17 -14.31 -16.23 35.16
N GLU A 18 -15.31 -16.87 34.56
CA GLU A 18 -15.31 -18.31 34.30
C GLU A 18 -14.13 -18.68 33.39
N LEU A 19 -13.95 -17.99 32.27
CA LEU A 19 -12.90 -18.33 31.29
C LEU A 19 -11.51 -18.20 31.92
N ILE A 20 -11.24 -17.14 32.69
CA ILE A 20 -9.95 -16.98 33.40
C ILE A 20 -9.67 -18.16 34.33
N GLN A 21 -10.68 -18.67 35.03
CA GLN A 21 -10.51 -19.80 35.96
C GLN A 21 -10.27 -21.13 35.25
N ILE A 22 -10.90 -21.37 34.10
CA ILE A 22 -10.86 -22.66 33.42
C ILE A 22 -9.85 -22.73 32.27
N MET A 23 -9.22 -21.62 31.88
CA MET A 23 -8.37 -21.54 30.67
C MET A 23 -7.21 -22.56 30.65
N ASP A 24 -6.66 -22.88 31.83
CA ASP A 24 -5.56 -23.83 32.00
C ASP A 24 -6.03 -25.27 32.27
N ASP A 25 -7.35 -25.53 32.28
CA ASP A 25 -7.95 -26.86 32.43
C ASP A 25 -8.60 -27.30 31.10
N PRO A 26 -7.93 -28.14 30.29
CA PRO A 26 -8.40 -28.50 28.96
C PRO A 26 -9.79 -29.16 28.94
N VAL A 27 -10.15 -29.91 30.00
CA VAL A 27 -11.43 -30.63 30.07
C VAL A 27 -12.56 -29.64 30.33
N LYS A 28 -12.37 -28.74 31.32
CA LYS A 28 -13.36 -27.69 31.60
C LYS A 28 -13.50 -26.72 30.45
N LEU A 29 -12.39 -26.31 29.84
CA LEU A 29 -12.40 -25.43 28.66
C LEU A 29 -13.15 -26.09 27.50
N ALA A 30 -12.90 -27.37 27.20
CA ALA A 30 -13.63 -28.10 26.16
C ALA A 30 -15.14 -28.14 26.45
N GLY A 31 -15.53 -28.49 27.68
CA GLY A 31 -16.93 -28.51 28.09
C GLY A 31 -17.60 -27.14 27.95
N PHE A 32 -16.94 -26.09 28.41
CA PHE A 32 -17.44 -24.72 28.32
C PHE A 32 -17.67 -24.27 26.88
N LEU A 33 -16.69 -24.49 25.99
CA LEU A 33 -16.79 -24.12 24.57
C LEU A 33 -17.88 -24.90 23.85
N MET A 34 -18.08 -26.19 24.18
CA MET A 34 -19.13 -26.99 23.56
C MET A 34 -20.52 -26.60 24.05
N LEU A 35 -20.68 -26.25 25.32
CA LEU A 35 -21.96 -25.75 25.84
C LEU A 35 -22.34 -24.41 25.21
N LEU A 36 -21.38 -23.48 25.07
CA LEU A 36 -21.58 -22.22 24.37
C LEU A 36 -22.00 -22.45 22.92
N LYS A 37 -21.26 -23.28 22.19
CA LYS A 37 -21.58 -23.61 20.79
C LYS A 37 -22.95 -24.26 20.63
N ALA A 38 -23.29 -25.21 21.50
CA ALA A 38 -24.56 -25.93 21.43
C ALA A 38 -25.77 -25.02 21.71
N LYS A 39 -25.60 -24.05 22.63
CA LYS A 39 -26.60 -23.03 22.92
C LYS A 39 -26.70 -21.97 21.80
N GLY A 40 -25.58 -21.67 21.15
CA GLY A 40 -25.38 -20.48 20.34
C GLY A 40 -24.84 -19.34 21.19
N GLU A 41 -23.68 -18.82 20.79
CA GLU A 41 -23.00 -17.73 21.50
C GLU A 41 -23.73 -16.40 21.33
N THR A 42 -23.91 -15.68 22.43
CA THR A 42 -24.44 -14.31 22.44
C THR A 42 -23.32 -13.27 22.37
N VAL A 43 -23.67 -12.03 22.03
CA VAL A 43 -22.73 -10.88 22.02
C VAL A 43 -22.04 -10.70 23.37
N GLU A 44 -22.78 -10.79 24.47
CA GLU A 44 -22.23 -10.67 25.84
C GLU A 44 -21.21 -11.77 26.15
N GLU A 45 -21.48 -13.00 25.72
CA GLU A 45 -20.57 -14.12 25.93
C GLU A 45 -19.30 -13.96 25.09
N ILE A 46 -19.42 -13.57 23.81
CA ILE A 46 -18.26 -13.29 22.94
C ILE A 46 -17.42 -12.15 23.53
N LEU A 47 -18.07 -11.07 23.99
CA LEU A 47 -17.41 -9.94 24.63
C LEU A 47 -16.64 -10.38 25.89
N GLY A 48 -17.23 -11.22 26.73
CA GLY A 48 -16.57 -11.77 27.92
C GLY A 48 -15.32 -12.59 27.57
N ILE A 49 -15.39 -13.42 26.53
CA ILE A 49 -14.26 -14.21 26.03
C ILE A 49 -13.15 -13.29 25.52
N VAL A 50 -13.49 -12.29 24.69
CA VAL A 50 -12.52 -11.33 24.15
C VAL A 50 -11.84 -10.58 25.29
N ARG A 51 -12.59 -10.09 26.28
CA ARG A 51 -12.04 -9.40 27.46
C ARG A 51 -11.07 -10.29 28.23
N ALA A 52 -11.43 -11.55 28.47
CA ALA A 52 -10.58 -12.50 29.20
C ALA A 52 -9.31 -12.84 28.42
N MET A 53 -9.40 -13.04 27.11
CA MET A 53 -8.24 -13.28 26.26
C MET A 53 -7.31 -12.05 26.20
N ARG A 54 -7.86 -10.84 26.06
CA ARG A 54 -7.08 -9.58 26.11
C ARG A 54 -6.39 -9.39 27.46
N ALA A 55 -7.01 -9.78 28.57
CA ALA A 55 -6.38 -9.70 29.89
C ALA A 55 -5.20 -10.67 30.08
N GLN A 56 -5.04 -11.67 29.20
CA GLN A 56 -3.96 -12.67 29.24
C GLN A 56 -2.92 -12.48 28.13
N MET A 57 -3.09 -11.48 27.25
CA MET A 57 -2.15 -11.20 26.17
C MET A 57 -1.02 -10.29 26.64
N LYS A 58 0.15 -10.39 25.99
CA LYS A 58 1.18 -9.37 26.11
C LYS A 58 0.74 -8.15 25.30
N PRO A 59 0.79 -6.92 25.83
CA PRO A 59 0.44 -5.75 25.04
C PRO A 59 1.57 -5.37 24.07
N PHE A 60 1.22 -4.80 22.91
CA PHE A 60 2.14 -4.11 22.03
C PHE A 60 1.80 -2.62 22.03
N LEU A 61 2.57 -1.80 22.74
CA LEU A 61 2.24 -0.40 22.93
C LEU A 61 2.74 0.43 21.75
N VAL A 62 1.84 1.22 21.16
CA VAL A 62 2.12 2.21 20.11
C VAL A 62 1.34 3.49 20.42
N GLU A 63 1.86 4.64 19.98
CA GLU A 63 1.19 5.94 20.17
C GLU A 63 0.23 6.23 19.03
N GLY A 64 -0.91 6.86 19.31
CA GLY A 64 -1.88 7.26 18.29
C GLY A 64 -2.87 6.16 17.90
N HIS A 65 -3.60 6.39 16.81
CA HIS A 65 -4.62 5.47 16.30
C HIS A 65 -4.00 4.26 15.61
N VAL A 66 -4.69 3.12 15.64
CA VAL A 66 -4.18 1.87 15.06
C VAL A 66 -5.26 1.23 14.18
N LEU A 67 -4.88 1.03 12.91
CA LEU A 67 -5.65 0.29 11.94
C LEU A 67 -5.23 -1.18 11.91
N ASP A 68 -6.20 -2.08 11.80
CA ASP A 68 -5.97 -3.45 11.36
C ASP A 68 -6.89 -3.80 10.18
N ILE A 69 -6.32 -4.50 9.21
CA ILE A 69 -7.04 -5.04 8.04
C ILE A 69 -6.95 -6.54 8.16
N VAL A 70 -8.05 -7.16 8.54
CA VAL A 70 -8.04 -8.52 9.06
C VAL A 70 -9.34 -9.25 8.72
N GLY A 71 -9.23 -10.55 8.53
CA GLY A 71 -10.36 -11.44 8.35
C GLY A 71 -10.37 -12.53 9.41
N THR A 72 -11.53 -13.12 9.67
CA THR A 72 -11.64 -14.28 10.59
C THR A 72 -10.97 -15.53 10.02
N GLY A 73 -10.73 -15.58 8.70
CA GLY A 73 -10.30 -16.73 7.95
C GLY A 73 -11.37 -17.83 7.88
N GLY A 74 -11.02 -18.95 7.25
CA GLY A 74 -11.88 -20.13 7.21
C GLY A 74 -12.91 -20.14 6.07
N ASP A 75 -12.79 -19.24 5.10
CA ASP A 75 -13.52 -19.27 3.83
C ASP A 75 -13.17 -20.48 2.94
N GLN A 76 -11.98 -21.07 3.16
CA GLN A 76 -11.42 -22.21 2.42
C GLN A 76 -11.24 -21.96 0.92
N VAL A 77 -11.33 -20.71 0.47
CA VAL A 77 -11.17 -20.34 -0.94
C VAL A 77 -9.69 -20.29 -1.32
N GLY A 78 -8.85 -19.83 -0.40
CA GLY A 78 -7.41 -19.74 -0.64
C GLY A 78 -7.04 -18.60 -1.59
N THR A 79 -7.62 -17.43 -1.38
CA THR A 79 -7.24 -16.18 -2.04
C THR A 79 -5.76 -15.83 -1.78
N VAL A 80 -5.21 -14.92 -2.58
CA VAL A 80 -3.98 -14.22 -2.22
C VAL A 80 -4.19 -13.59 -0.83
N ASN A 81 -3.13 -13.42 -0.04
CA ASN A 81 -3.19 -12.73 1.25
C ASN A 81 -3.51 -11.22 1.08
N LEU A 82 -4.72 -10.91 0.61
CA LEU A 82 -5.21 -9.59 0.24
C LEU A 82 -5.18 -8.64 1.43
N SER A 83 -5.57 -9.12 2.62
CA SER A 83 -5.48 -8.33 3.85
C SER A 83 -4.03 -7.99 4.24
N THR A 84 -3.04 -8.81 3.87
CA THR A 84 -1.61 -8.52 4.12
C THR A 84 -1.10 -7.50 3.12
N ALA A 85 -1.41 -7.67 1.84
CA ALA A 85 -1.07 -6.72 0.78
C ALA A 85 -1.68 -5.33 1.05
N SER A 86 -2.96 -5.31 1.44
CA SER A 86 -3.69 -4.09 1.78
C SER A 86 -3.11 -3.42 3.01
N ALA A 87 -2.72 -4.18 4.04
CA ALA A 87 -2.09 -3.63 5.24
C ALA A 87 -0.76 -2.93 4.92
N LEU A 88 0.09 -3.54 4.07
CA LEU A 88 1.34 -2.94 3.63
C LEU A 88 1.12 -1.67 2.79
N LEU A 89 0.16 -1.70 1.85
CA LEU A 89 -0.15 -0.52 1.03
C LEU A 89 -0.81 0.60 1.84
N ALA A 90 -1.70 0.28 2.78
CA ALA A 90 -2.30 1.27 3.68
C ALA A 90 -1.25 1.97 4.55
N ALA A 91 -0.25 1.22 5.05
CA ALA A 91 0.90 1.79 5.75
C ALA A 91 1.70 2.75 4.86
N LYS A 92 1.99 2.34 3.61
CA LYS A 92 2.61 3.20 2.59
C LYS A 92 1.78 4.46 2.28
N CYS A 93 0.47 4.40 2.46
CA CYS A 93 -0.44 5.53 2.28
C CYS A 93 -0.61 6.41 3.54
N GLY A 94 0.14 6.12 4.62
CA GLY A 94 0.19 6.96 5.81
C GLY A 94 -0.67 6.50 6.99
N ALA A 95 -1.39 5.38 6.89
CA ALA A 95 -2.12 4.83 8.04
C ALA A 95 -1.19 4.03 8.95
N GLN A 96 -1.28 4.21 10.27
CA GLN A 96 -0.57 3.37 11.22
C GLN A 96 -1.24 2.00 11.33
N VAL A 97 -0.63 0.98 10.75
CA VAL A 97 -1.15 -0.37 10.69
C VAL A 97 -0.39 -1.28 11.64
N VAL A 98 -1.08 -1.87 12.61
CA VAL A 98 -0.56 -3.01 13.36
C VAL A 98 -1.37 -4.23 12.99
N LYS A 99 -0.80 -5.10 12.17
CA LYS A 99 -1.48 -6.29 11.70
C LYS A 99 -1.29 -7.44 12.69
N HIS A 100 -2.38 -7.99 13.20
CA HIS A 100 -2.33 -9.23 13.97
C HIS A 100 -2.55 -10.43 13.06
N GLY A 101 -1.72 -11.46 13.18
CA GLY A 101 -1.80 -12.60 12.27
C GLY A 101 -1.11 -13.86 12.77
N ASN A 102 -1.28 -14.93 12.00
CA ASN A 102 -0.74 -16.25 12.33
C ASN A 102 -0.35 -16.99 11.06
N ARG A 103 0.32 -18.14 11.24
CA ARG A 103 0.55 -19.10 10.16
C ARG A 103 -0.73 -19.83 9.79
N ALA A 104 -0.79 -20.33 8.56
CA ALA A 104 -1.93 -21.15 8.13
C ALA A 104 -2.08 -22.41 8.98
N ILE A 105 -3.34 -22.74 9.33
CA ILE A 105 -3.72 -24.04 9.90
C ILE A 105 -4.44 -24.90 8.86
N SER A 106 -5.30 -24.29 8.04
CA SER A 106 -6.13 -24.96 7.03
C SER A 106 -6.08 -24.30 5.63
N SER A 107 -5.61 -23.06 5.52
CA SER A 107 -5.35 -22.41 4.23
C SER A 107 -4.00 -22.85 3.66
N ARG A 108 -3.73 -22.57 2.39
CA ARG A 108 -2.42 -22.85 1.77
C ARG A 108 -1.31 -21.94 2.29
N CYS A 109 -1.67 -20.79 2.86
CA CYS A 109 -0.72 -19.75 3.26
C CYS A 109 -1.36 -18.73 4.21
N GLY A 110 -0.74 -18.48 5.37
CA GLY A 110 -1.16 -17.45 6.34
C GLY A 110 -0.37 -16.15 6.18
N SER A 111 -0.79 -15.11 6.90
CA SER A 111 -0.14 -13.79 6.82
C SER A 111 1.32 -13.81 7.28
N ALA A 112 1.62 -14.59 8.32
CA ALA A 112 3.00 -14.78 8.79
C ALA A 112 3.89 -15.43 7.72
N ASP A 113 3.36 -16.45 7.01
CA ASP A 113 4.10 -17.19 5.99
C ASP A 113 4.45 -16.27 4.79
N VAL A 114 3.52 -15.41 4.38
CA VAL A 114 3.75 -14.42 3.31
C VAL A 114 4.74 -13.34 3.72
N LEU A 115 4.64 -12.81 4.95
CA LEU A 115 5.55 -11.76 5.42
C LEU A 115 7.00 -12.26 5.51
N GLU A 116 7.21 -13.50 5.95
CA GLU A 116 8.54 -14.13 5.88
C GLU A 116 9.03 -14.29 4.44
N ALA A 117 8.17 -14.74 3.52
CA ALA A 117 8.50 -14.84 2.09
C ALA A 117 8.80 -13.47 1.44
N LEU A 118 8.27 -12.38 2.01
CA LEU A 118 8.59 -11.00 1.64
C LEU A 118 9.90 -10.51 2.27
N GLY A 119 10.51 -11.27 3.19
CA GLY A 119 11.79 -10.98 3.83
C GLY A 119 11.67 -10.30 5.21
N MET A 120 10.49 -10.32 5.82
CA MET A 120 10.28 -9.73 7.14
C MET A 120 10.53 -10.74 8.26
N ASP A 121 11.16 -10.28 9.35
CA ASP A 121 11.27 -11.06 10.60
C ASP A 121 9.96 -10.94 11.40
N ILE A 122 9.16 -12.01 11.38
CA ILE A 122 7.85 -12.04 12.03
C ILE A 122 7.92 -12.14 13.56
N HIS A 123 9.08 -12.50 14.13
CA HIS A 123 9.27 -12.62 15.57
C HIS A 123 9.72 -11.29 16.20
N ARG A 124 10.14 -10.32 15.37
CA ARG A 124 10.53 -8.99 15.79
C ARG A 124 9.45 -7.98 15.43
N SER A 125 8.47 -7.85 16.31
CA SER A 125 7.46 -6.80 16.21
C SER A 125 8.05 -5.44 16.58
N GLU A 126 8.20 -4.59 15.57
CA GLU A 126 8.70 -3.22 15.69
C GLU A 126 7.93 -2.34 14.72
N MET A 127 7.57 -1.13 15.16
CA MET A 127 6.86 -0.17 14.32
C MET A 127 7.83 0.47 13.31
N LYS A 128 7.66 0.18 12.01
CA LYS A 128 8.50 0.73 10.93
C LYS A 128 7.66 1.15 9.73
N HIS A 129 7.90 2.36 9.22
CA HIS A 129 7.20 2.89 8.04
C HIS A 129 5.66 2.75 8.15
N ASN A 130 5.10 3.09 9.31
CA ASN A 130 3.66 2.95 9.61
C ASN A 130 3.14 1.50 9.61
N PHE A 131 4.00 0.48 9.69
CA PHE A 131 3.60 -0.92 9.78
C PHE A 131 4.29 -1.67 10.93
N ALA A 132 3.55 -2.51 11.64
CA ALA A 132 4.06 -3.57 12.49
C ALA A 132 3.26 -4.86 12.29
N PHE A 133 3.90 -6.01 12.52
CA PHE A 133 3.24 -7.31 12.56
C PHE A 133 3.33 -7.91 13.96
N CYS A 134 2.18 -8.27 14.54
CA CYS A 134 2.10 -9.01 15.79
C CYS A 134 1.81 -10.48 15.49
N PHE A 135 2.83 -11.33 15.63
CA PHE A 135 2.68 -12.77 15.42
C PHE A 135 1.96 -13.41 16.62
N ALA A 136 0.77 -13.96 16.40
CA ALA A 136 -0.15 -14.38 17.46
C ALA A 136 0.49 -15.27 18.55
N PRO A 137 1.33 -16.29 18.25
CA PRO A 137 1.97 -17.11 19.28
C PRO A 137 2.87 -16.34 20.26
N ASP A 138 3.48 -15.24 19.84
CA ASP A 138 4.42 -14.47 20.66
C ASP A 138 3.70 -13.60 21.70
N TYR A 139 2.47 -13.20 21.37
CA TYR A 139 1.62 -12.29 22.16
C TYR A 139 0.55 -12.99 22.99
N HIS A 140 0.13 -14.19 22.61
CA HIS A 140 -0.95 -14.91 23.28
C HIS A 140 -0.46 -16.21 23.94
N PRO A 141 0.21 -16.14 25.11
CA PRO A 141 0.83 -17.31 25.74
C PRO A 141 -0.17 -18.43 26.06
N LYS A 142 -1.42 -18.06 26.37
CA LYS A 142 -2.49 -19.00 26.69
C LYS A 142 -3.09 -19.72 25.48
N LEU A 143 -2.81 -19.27 24.24
CA LEU A 143 -3.30 -19.96 23.04
C LEU A 143 -2.77 -21.38 22.88
N LYS A 144 -1.65 -21.74 23.53
CA LYS A 144 -1.11 -23.11 23.46
C LYS A 144 -2.10 -24.13 24.01
N GLU A 145 -2.72 -23.87 25.16
CA GLU A 145 -3.69 -24.78 25.77
C GLU A 145 -5.01 -24.78 25.00
N VAL A 146 -5.49 -23.60 24.59
CA VAL A 146 -6.66 -23.45 23.71
C VAL A 146 -6.47 -24.25 22.41
N LYS A 147 -5.27 -24.21 21.81
CA LYS A 147 -4.95 -24.95 20.58
C LYS A 147 -5.09 -26.46 20.77
N LYS A 148 -4.62 -27.02 21.89
CA LYS A 148 -4.77 -28.46 22.17
C LYS A 148 -6.25 -28.86 22.24
N VAL A 149 -7.06 -28.06 22.94
CA VAL A 149 -8.51 -28.28 23.04
C VAL A 149 -9.18 -28.21 21.67
N ARG A 150 -8.88 -27.17 20.88
CA ARG A 150 -9.45 -27.01 19.53
C ARG A 150 -9.06 -28.16 18.59
N GLN A 151 -7.82 -28.63 18.66
CA GLN A 151 -7.35 -29.79 17.88
C GLN A 151 -8.06 -31.09 18.27
N ALA A 152 -8.38 -31.28 19.56
CA ALA A 152 -9.12 -32.43 20.03
C ALA A 152 -10.60 -32.37 19.65
N LEU A 153 -11.23 -31.20 19.75
CA LEU A 153 -12.65 -30.99 19.43
C LEU A 153 -12.97 -31.15 17.93
N LYS A 154 -12.03 -30.77 17.04
CA LYS A 154 -12.18 -30.84 15.57
C LYS A 154 -13.47 -30.20 15.04
N THR A 155 -14.01 -29.20 15.74
CA THR A 155 -15.19 -28.44 15.32
C THR A 155 -14.97 -26.94 15.56
N PRO A 156 -15.51 -26.05 14.72
CA PRO A 156 -15.40 -24.60 14.93
C PRO A 156 -16.05 -24.19 16.25
N THR A 157 -15.42 -23.24 16.94
CA THR A 157 -15.95 -22.61 18.16
C THR A 157 -15.88 -21.10 18.01
N VAL A 158 -16.35 -20.34 18.99
CA VAL A 158 -16.10 -18.89 19.11
C VAL A 158 -14.64 -18.47 18.84
N PHE A 159 -13.65 -19.32 19.10
CA PHE A 159 -12.25 -19.03 18.77
C PHE A 159 -11.94 -18.92 17.26
N ASN A 160 -12.86 -19.32 16.39
CA ASN A 160 -12.76 -19.12 14.94
C ASN A 160 -13.15 -17.70 14.53
N VAL A 161 -13.89 -16.94 15.36
CA VAL A 161 -14.38 -15.60 15.00
C VAL A 161 -13.69 -14.48 15.76
N ILE A 162 -13.14 -14.75 16.95
CA ILE A 162 -12.58 -13.68 17.79
C ILE A 162 -11.13 -13.30 17.47
N GLY A 163 -10.41 -14.04 16.62
CA GLY A 163 -9.00 -13.77 16.30
C GLY A 163 -8.71 -12.29 15.92
N PRO A 164 -9.50 -11.69 15.02
CA PRO A 164 -9.44 -10.26 14.70
C PRO A 164 -9.62 -9.30 15.89
N LEU A 165 -10.33 -9.73 16.94
CA LEU A 165 -10.62 -8.93 18.12
C LEU A 165 -9.50 -8.95 19.17
N LEU A 166 -8.45 -9.74 18.94
CA LEU A 166 -7.35 -10.00 19.87
C LEU A 166 -6.04 -9.35 19.43
N ASN A 167 -6.10 -8.25 18.69
CA ASN A 167 -4.90 -7.51 18.31
C ASN A 167 -4.18 -6.95 19.55
N PRO A 168 -2.89 -7.28 19.79
CA PRO A 168 -2.13 -6.84 20.97
C PRO A 168 -1.95 -5.33 21.10
N ALA A 169 -2.13 -4.58 20.01
CA ALA A 169 -2.02 -3.12 19.98
C ALA A 169 -3.28 -2.37 20.39
N GLY A 170 -4.38 -3.07 20.66
CA GLY A 170 -5.64 -2.43 21.04
C GLY A 170 -6.22 -1.58 19.91
N THR A 171 -6.44 -2.19 18.74
CA THR A 171 -6.95 -1.53 17.54
C THR A 171 -8.26 -0.79 17.78
N ASP A 172 -8.32 0.45 17.30
CA ASP A 172 -9.49 1.30 17.36
C ASP A 172 -10.14 1.53 15.99
N HIS A 173 -9.45 1.15 14.92
CA HIS A 173 -9.95 1.15 13.54
C HIS A 173 -9.77 -0.24 12.92
N LEU A 174 -10.84 -0.83 12.38
CA LEU A 174 -10.78 -2.17 11.81
C LEU A 174 -11.53 -2.25 10.48
N LEU A 175 -10.87 -2.79 9.46
CA LEU A 175 -11.55 -3.38 8.30
C LEU A 175 -11.61 -4.90 8.53
N LEU A 176 -12.78 -5.40 8.96
CA LEU A 176 -12.96 -6.76 9.45
C LEU A 176 -13.92 -7.55 8.56
N GLY A 177 -13.37 -8.51 7.82
CA GLY A 177 -14.18 -9.47 7.06
C GLY A 177 -14.52 -10.72 7.88
N VAL A 178 -15.74 -11.24 7.68
CA VAL A 178 -16.20 -12.50 8.27
C VAL A 178 -16.65 -13.49 7.21
N TYR A 179 -16.34 -14.77 7.42
CA TYR A 179 -16.66 -15.84 6.47
C TYR A 179 -18.17 -16.17 6.37
N GLN A 180 -19.01 -15.69 7.30
CA GLN A 180 -20.46 -15.91 7.33
C GLN A 180 -21.21 -14.59 7.53
N LYS A 181 -22.22 -14.33 6.70
CA LYS A 181 -23.03 -13.11 6.73
C LYS A 181 -23.74 -12.92 8.06
N GLU A 182 -24.15 -14.02 8.70
CA GLU A 182 -24.86 -14.04 9.98
C GLU A 182 -24.01 -13.53 11.15
N LEU A 183 -22.67 -13.55 11.00
CA LEU A 183 -21.75 -13.04 12.00
C LEU A 183 -21.58 -11.52 11.95
N VAL A 184 -21.95 -10.87 10.84
CA VAL A 184 -21.74 -9.42 10.65
C VAL A 184 -22.40 -8.60 11.76
N PRO A 185 -23.69 -8.79 12.10
CA PRO A 185 -24.33 -8.04 13.18
C PRO A 185 -23.71 -8.31 14.55
N VAL A 186 -23.36 -9.58 14.82
CA VAL A 186 -22.78 -10.01 16.11
C VAL A 186 -21.42 -9.35 16.33
N ILE A 187 -20.53 -9.41 15.34
CA ILE A 187 -19.19 -8.82 15.44
C ILE A 187 -19.25 -7.30 15.48
N ALA A 188 -20.17 -6.67 14.72
CA ALA A 188 -20.38 -5.22 14.78
C ALA A 188 -20.79 -4.77 16.20
N GLU A 189 -21.71 -5.49 16.85
CA GLU A 189 -22.15 -5.19 18.21
C GLU A 189 -21.04 -5.41 19.25
N VAL A 190 -20.23 -6.46 19.09
CA VAL A 190 -19.04 -6.68 19.94
C VAL A 190 -18.03 -5.53 19.80
N LEU A 191 -17.73 -5.09 18.58
CA LEU A 191 -16.80 -3.97 18.33
C LEU A 191 -17.33 -2.65 18.91
N PHE A 192 -18.64 -2.42 18.83
CA PHE A 192 -19.28 -1.25 19.44
C PHE A 192 -19.12 -1.27 20.96
N LYS A 193 -19.42 -2.40 21.62
CA LYS A 193 -19.25 -2.57 23.07
C LYS A 193 -17.78 -2.52 23.52
N LEU A 194 -16.85 -2.94 22.67
CA LEU A 194 -15.41 -2.80 22.91
C LEU A 194 -14.91 -1.35 22.75
N GLY A 195 -15.72 -0.44 22.22
CA GLY A 195 -15.40 0.98 22.12
C GLY A 195 -14.48 1.36 20.96
N THR A 196 -14.50 0.58 19.87
CA THR A 196 -13.75 0.97 18.66
C THR A 196 -14.25 2.31 18.09
N LYS A 197 -13.36 3.07 17.46
CA LYS A 197 -13.65 4.43 16.97
C LYS A 197 -14.39 4.40 15.65
N LYS A 198 -13.86 3.65 14.67
CA LYS A 198 -14.48 3.50 13.35
C LYS A 198 -14.05 2.19 12.70
N SER A 199 -14.98 1.25 12.55
CA SER A 199 -14.71 -0.08 12.01
C SER A 199 -15.77 -0.47 10.98
N LEU A 200 -15.39 -1.26 9.97
CA LEU A 200 -16.33 -1.83 9.01
C LEU A 200 -16.32 -3.36 9.13
N VAL A 201 -17.50 -3.95 9.35
CA VAL A 201 -17.69 -5.40 9.38
C VAL A 201 -18.49 -5.84 8.18
N PHE A 202 -18.02 -6.85 7.44
CA PHE A 202 -18.65 -7.29 6.20
C PHE A 202 -18.43 -8.78 5.93
N SER A 203 -19.18 -9.34 4.97
CA SER A 203 -18.95 -10.67 4.41
C SER A 203 -19.02 -10.57 2.89
N GLY A 204 -17.93 -10.87 2.18
CA GLY A 204 -17.79 -10.54 0.76
C GLY A 204 -17.79 -11.78 -0.13
N HIS A 205 -18.82 -12.02 -0.94
CA HIS A 205 -18.81 -13.02 -2.03
C HIS A 205 -18.22 -14.41 -1.71
N GLY A 206 -18.32 -14.89 -0.47
CA GLY A 206 -17.74 -16.18 -0.04
C GLY A 206 -16.29 -16.11 0.44
N ILE A 207 -15.72 -14.92 0.60
CA ILE A 207 -14.41 -14.63 1.20
C ILE A 207 -14.56 -13.58 2.32
N ASP A 208 -13.51 -13.41 3.12
CA ASP A 208 -13.44 -12.43 4.21
C ASP A 208 -12.66 -11.17 3.82
N GLU A 209 -12.69 -10.80 2.53
CA GLU A 209 -12.18 -9.54 2.01
C GLU A 209 -13.20 -8.80 1.13
N LEU A 210 -13.09 -7.47 1.05
CA LEU A 210 -13.80 -6.73 0.00
C LEU A 210 -13.20 -7.13 -1.34
N SER A 211 -14.04 -7.31 -2.37
CA SER A 211 -13.59 -7.69 -3.70
C SER A 211 -14.28 -6.89 -4.78
N CYS A 212 -13.62 -6.74 -5.92
CA CYS A 212 -14.20 -6.09 -7.09
C CYS A 212 -15.24 -6.97 -7.82
N ILE A 213 -15.64 -8.13 -7.26
CA ILE A 213 -16.64 -9.02 -7.85
C ILE A 213 -18.00 -8.32 -7.94
N GLY A 214 -18.38 -7.58 -6.89
CA GLY A 214 -19.68 -6.91 -6.83
C GLY A 214 -19.91 -6.12 -5.54
N PRO A 215 -21.15 -5.62 -5.33
CA PRO A 215 -21.51 -4.88 -4.13
C PRO A 215 -21.44 -5.73 -2.86
N THR A 216 -20.88 -5.16 -1.79
CA THR A 216 -20.80 -5.81 -0.47
C THR A 216 -21.59 -5.03 0.56
N GLU A 217 -22.55 -5.69 1.21
CA GLU A 217 -23.26 -5.15 2.38
C GLU A 217 -22.37 -5.26 3.62
N ALA A 218 -22.32 -4.17 4.38
CA ALA A 218 -21.48 -4.04 5.56
C ALA A 218 -22.19 -3.26 6.67
N LEU A 219 -21.64 -3.35 7.89
CA LEU A 219 -22.01 -2.52 9.02
C LEU A 219 -20.83 -1.65 9.44
N LEU A 220 -21.03 -0.34 9.38
CA LEU A 220 -20.08 0.67 9.86
C LEU A 220 -20.35 0.92 11.34
N VAL A 221 -19.38 0.58 12.17
CA VAL A 221 -19.37 0.81 13.61
C VAL A 221 -18.63 2.09 13.89
N THR A 222 -19.28 3.04 14.56
CA THR A 222 -18.68 4.29 15.02
C THR A 222 -18.87 4.44 16.54
N SER A 223 -18.23 5.44 17.13
CA SER A 223 -18.48 5.79 18.54
C SER A 223 -19.94 6.17 18.83
N ASN A 224 -20.73 6.52 17.81
CA ASN A 224 -22.12 6.97 17.95
C ASN A 224 -23.16 5.87 17.68
N GLY A 225 -22.75 4.74 17.10
CA GLY A 225 -23.68 3.65 16.76
C GLY A 225 -23.19 2.80 15.59
N ILE A 226 -24.09 1.94 15.13
CA ILE A 226 -23.85 1.00 14.02
C ILE A 226 -24.83 1.35 12.89
N GLU A 227 -24.31 1.59 11.69
CA GLU A 227 -25.09 1.96 10.52
C GLU A 227 -24.80 1.05 9.32
N PRO A 228 -25.79 0.75 8.46
CA PRO A 228 -25.57 -0.01 7.25
C PRO A 228 -24.76 0.80 6.23
N LEU A 229 -23.83 0.14 5.54
CA LEU A 229 -23.05 0.72 4.45
C LEU A 229 -22.92 -0.32 3.32
N THR A 230 -23.11 0.12 2.08
CA THR A 230 -22.85 -0.71 0.90
C THR A 230 -21.61 -0.22 0.18
N ILE A 231 -20.67 -1.12 -0.07
CA ILE A 231 -19.47 -0.85 -0.87
C ILE A 231 -19.72 -1.42 -2.27
N ASN A 232 -19.96 -0.55 -3.25
CA ASN A 232 -20.12 -0.95 -4.65
C ASN A 232 -18.84 -0.61 -5.45
N PRO A 233 -17.97 -1.59 -5.76
CA PRO A 233 -16.71 -1.33 -6.47
C PRO A 233 -16.93 -0.79 -7.88
N GLN A 234 -18.01 -1.17 -8.56
CA GLN A 234 -18.30 -0.67 -9.91
C GLN A 234 -18.67 0.82 -9.90
N GLU A 235 -19.39 1.30 -8.90
CA GLU A 235 -19.68 2.73 -8.72
C GLU A 235 -18.42 3.54 -8.35
N LEU A 236 -17.42 2.89 -7.75
CA LEU A 236 -16.12 3.47 -7.41
C LEU A 236 -15.14 3.44 -8.60
N GLY A 237 -15.56 2.93 -9.76
CA GLY A 237 -14.80 2.92 -11.01
C GLY A 237 -13.86 1.73 -11.18
N PHE A 238 -14.09 0.63 -10.46
CA PHE A 238 -13.36 -0.63 -10.66
C PHE A 238 -14.07 -1.53 -11.68
N LYS A 239 -13.27 -2.31 -12.41
CA LYS A 239 -13.80 -3.37 -13.28
C LYS A 239 -14.20 -4.58 -12.43
N ALA A 240 -15.26 -5.26 -12.85
CA ALA A 240 -15.64 -6.52 -12.22
C ALA A 240 -14.53 -7.57 -12.43
N CYS A 241 -14.21 -8.33 -11.39
CA CYS A 241 -13.33 -9.50 -11.44
C CYS A 241 -14.10 -10.76 -11.05
N THR A 242 -13.45 -11.91 -11.18
CA THR A 242 -13.97 -13.21 -10.72
C THR A 242 -13.18 -13.69 -9.51
N LEU A 243 -13.75 -14.63 -8.77
CA LEU A 243 -13.04 -15.27 -7.65
C LEU A 243 -11.74 -15.95 -8.10
N GLN A 244 -11.71 -16.46 -9.33
CA GLN A 244 -10.54 -17.12 -9.92
C GLN A 244 -9.35 -16.17 -10.07
N ASP A 245 -9.62 -14.89 -10.31
CA ASP A 245 -8.59 -13.85 -10.46
C ASP A 245 -7.93 -13.51 -9.11
N LEU A 246 -8.57 -13.87 -8.00
CA LEU A 246 -8.12 -13.58 -6.63
C LEU A 246 -7.42 -14.76 -5.96
N LEU A 247 -7.33 -15.92 -6.61
CA LEU A 247 -6.77 -17.13 -6.00
C LEU A 247 -5.27 -17.04 -5.78
N GLY A 248 -4.85 -17.46 -4.59
CA GLY A 248 -3.46 -17.61 -4.19
C GLY A 248 -2.96 -19.04 -4.26
N LYS A 249 -1.68 -19.24 -3.91
CA LYS A 249 -1.05 -20.56 -3.80
C LYS A 249 -0.24 -20.65 -2.51
N ASP A 250 1.03 -21.04 -2.62
CA ASP A 250 1.99 -21.06 -1.51
C ASP A 250 2.49 -19.65 -1.17
N ALA A 251 3.28 -19.56 -0.09
CA ALA A 251 3.81 -18.29 0.42
C ALA A 251 4.71 -17.54 -0.57
N LEU A 252 5.55 -18.23 -1.33
CA LEU A 252 6.44 -17.59 -2.30
C LEU A 252 5.64 -17.04 -3.48
N THR A 253 4.69 -17.81 -4.00
CA THR A 253 3.78 -17.35 -5.06
C THR A 253 2.96 -16.16 -4.59
N ASN A 254 2.39 -16.20 -3.39
CA ASN A 254 1.64 -15.07 -2.82
C ASN A 254 2.53 -13.84 -2.66
N ALA A 255 3.75 -13.98 -2.15
CA ALA A 255 4.70 -12.87 -2.03
C ALA A 255 5.05 -12.26 -3.39
N GLN A 256 5.18 -13.06 -4.45
CA GLN A 256 5.40 -12.57 -5.81
C GLN A 256 4.17 -11.79 -6.34
N LEU A 257 2.96 -12.31 -6.13
CA LEU A 257 1.71 -11.64 -6.53
C LEU A 257 1.48 -10.34 -5.75
N ILE A 258 1.97 -10.23 -4.51
CA ILE A 258 1.92 -8.96 -3.76
C ILE A 258 2.92 -7.95 -4.31
N ARG A 259 4.13 -8.39 -4.71
CA ARG A 259 5.13 -7.50 -5.31
C ARG A 259 4.73 -7.03 -6.71
N ASN A 260 4.13 -7.92 -7.50
CA ASN A 260 3.72 -7.66 -8.88
C ASN A 260 2.28 -8.19 -9.10
N PRO A 261 1.26 -7.48 -8.58
CA PRO A 261 -0.13 -7.91 -8.71
C PRO A 261 -0.61 -7.84 -10.16
N THR A 262 -1.53 -8.74 -10.53
CA THR A 262 -2.33 -8.55 -11.74
C THR A 262 -3.26 -7.34 -11.56
N PRO A 263 -3.81 -6.76 -12.64
CA PRO A 263 -4.73 -5.64 -12.54
C PRO A 263 -5.92 -5.88 -11.59
N GLU A 264 -6.50 -7.09 -11.61
CA GLU A 264 -7.65 -7.47 -10.78
C GLU A 264 -7.29 -7.57 -9.29
N LEU A 265 -6.12 -8.15 -9.00
CA LEU A 265 -5.57 -8.20 -7.63
C LEU A 265 -5.27 -6.80 -7.12
N LEU A 266 -4.63 -5.97 -7.95
CA LEU A 266 -4.29 -4.60 -7.60
C LEU A 266 -5.55 -3.78 -7.30
N ASP A 267 -6.56 -3.85 -8.15
CA ASP A 267 -7.84 -3.16 -7.96
C ASP A 267 -8.51 -3.60 -6.64
N THR A 268 -8.49 -4.89 -6.34
CA THR A 268 -9.04 -5.43 -5.08
C THR A 268 -8.26 -4.96 -3.85
N ILE A 269 -6.92 -4.93 -3.92
CA ILE A 269 -6.07 -4.40 -2.85
C ILE A 269 -6.36 -2.91 -2.64
N VAL A 270 -6.41 -2.12 -3.71
CA VAL A 270 -6.71 -0.69 -3.67
C VAL A 270 -8.09 -0.42 -3.08
N LEU A 271 -9.11 -1.22 -3.42
CA LEU A 271 -10.45 -1.11 -2.84
C LEU A 271 -10.41 -1.24 -1.31
N ASN A 272 -9.75 -2.29 -0.80
CA ASN A 272 -9.61 -2.51 0.64
C ASN A 272 -8.85 -1.34 1.31
N VAL A 273 -7.76 -0.88 0.69
CA VAL A 273 -6.99 0.26 1.21
C VAL A 273 -7.80 1.55 1.22
N GLY A 274 -8.56 1.84 0.17
CA GLY A 274 -9.38 3.06 0.11
C GLY A 274 -10.42 3.12 1.23
N VAL A 275 -11.06 1.99 1.51
CA VAL A 275 -11.96 1.85 2.67
C VAL A 275 -11.19 1.98 3.98
N ALA A 276 -10.05 1.31 4.11
CA ALA A 276 -9.24 1.35 5.33
C ALA A 276 -8.73 2.76 5.67
N LEU A 277 -8.31 3.55 4.67
CA LEU A 277 -7.91 4.96 4.86
C LEU A 277 -9.08 5.84 5.29
N PHE A 278 -10.29 5.60 4.76
CA PHE A 278 -11.51 6.28 5.19
C PHE A 278 -11.88 5.92 6.64
N LEU A 279 -11.69 4.66 7.05
CA LEU A 279 -11.91 4.24 8.44
C LEU A 279 -10.89 4.93 9.35
N TYR A 280 -9.61 4.87 9.02
CA TYR A 280 -8.52 5.46 9.81
C TYR A 280 -8.60 7.00 9.91
N GLY A 281 -9.26 7.66 8.96
CA GLY A 281 -9.48 9.11 8.97
C GLY A 281 -8.39 9.93 8.28
N THR A 282 -7.53 9.30 7.48
CA THR A 282 -6.59 10.03 6.58
C THR A 282 -7.34 10.83 5.52
N VAL A 283 -8.53 10.35 5.14
CA VAL A 283 -9.36 10.91 4.06
C VAL A 283 -10.81 10.98 4.51
N SER A 284 -11.57 11.90 3.91
CA SER A 284 -12.99 12.09 4.26
C SER A 284 -13.93 11.18 3.47
N THR A 285 -13.46 10.61 2.35
CA THR A 285 -14.27 9.74 1.48
C THR A 285 -13.50 8.50 1.03
N ILE A 286 -14.21 7.40 0.76
CA ILE A 286 -13.62 6.17 0.22
C ILE A 286 -12.97 6.43 -1.15
N GLN A 287 -13.59 7.28 -1.99
CA GLN A 287 -13.08 7.63 -3.32
C GLN A 287 -11.73 8.32 -3.24
N GLU A 288 -11.54 9.25 -2.30
CA GLU A 288 -10.25 9.91 -2.06
C GLU A 288 -9.18 8.89 -1.63
N GLY A 289 -9.53 7.98 -0.70
CA GLY A 289 -8.66 6.88 -0.28
C GLY A 289 -8.23 5.98 -1.45
N ILE A 290 -9.16 5.65 -2.36
CA ILE A 290 -8.86 4.88 -3.57
C ILE A 290 -7.86 5.62 -4.46
N GLN A 291 -8.02 6.92 -4.67
CA GLN A 291 -7.10 7.68 -5.53
C GLN A 291 -5.68 7.72 -4.95
N ILE A 292 -5.55 7.90 -3.64
CA ILE A 292 -4.25 7.83 -2.95
C ILE A 292 -3.65 6.43 -3.08
N ALA A 293 -4.43 5.38 -2.83
CA ALA A 293 -3.99 3.99 -2.92
C ALA A 293 -3.55 3.62 -4.34
N LYS A 294 -4.33 3.97 -5.37
CA LYS A 294 -3.97 3.76 -6.79
C LYS A 294 -2.63 4.41 -7.09
N ARG A 295 -2.46 5.69 -6.71
CA ARG A 295 -1.21 6.42 -6.92
C ARG A 295 -0.05 5.71 -6.23
N LYS A 296 -0.13 5.44 -4.93
CA LYS A 296 0.96 4.81 -4.17
C LYS A 296 1.24 3.37 -4.61
N ALA A 297 0.26 2.65 -5.17
CA ALA A 297 0.48 1.31 -5.70
C ALA A 297 1.13 1.31 -7.09
N MET A 298 0.77 2.27 -7.96
CA MET A 298 1.38 2.44 -9.29
C MET A 298 2.80 3.01 -9.21
N PHE A 299 3.06 3.91 -8.26
CA PHE A 299 4.39 4.47 -8.05
C PHE A 299 5.21 3.55 -7.13
N GLN A 300 5.86 2.57 -7.75
CA GLN A 300 7.11 2.01 -7.22
C GLN A 300 8.19 3.09 -7.33
N LYS A 301 9.16 3.07 -6.41
CA LYS A 301 10.31 3.96 -6.49
C LYS A 301 10.90 3.83 -7.91
N GLY A 302 11.11 4.94 -8.61
CA GLY A 302 11.43 4.90 -10.04
C GLY A 302 12.87 5.28 -10.32
N VAL A 303 13.51 4.62 -11.29
CA VAL A 303 14.70 5.16 -11.94
C VAL A 303 14.30 5.66 -13.33
N ILE A 304 14.44 6.97 -13.55
CA ILE A 304 14.28 7.61 -14.86
C ILE A 304 15.67 7.64 -15.52
N ALA A 305 15.86 6.83 -16.55
CA ALA A 305 17.13 6.70 -17.25
C ALA A 305 17.20 7.70 -18.42
N GLU A 306 18.10 8.68 -18.33
CA GLU A 306 18.26 9.74 -19.33
C GLU A 306 19.26 9.31 -20.42
N ILE A 307 18.84 9.45 -21.68
CA ILE A 307 19.72 9.40 -22.86
C ILE A 307 20.33 10.80 -23.00
N LYS A 308 21.59 10.92 -22.60
CA LYS A 308 22.33 12.19 -22.58
C LYS A 308 23.69 12.06 -23.27
N ARG A 309 23.86 12.72 -24.41
CA ARG A 309 25.17 12.82 -25.10
C ARG A 309 26.01 13.97 -24.55
N THR A 310 25.36 15.09 -24.23
CA THR A 310 26.01 16.32 -23.76
C THR A 310 25.38 16.84 -22.47
N SER A 311 26.23 17.40 -21.60
CA SER A 311 25.81 18.05 -20.35
C SER A 311 26.23 19.52 -20.32
N PRO A 312 25.42 20.42 -19.72
CA PRO A 312 25.76 21.85 -19.66
C PRO A 312 27.12 22.15 -19.01
N SER A 313 27.52 21.36 -18.01
CA SER A 313 28.73 21.60 -17.22
C SER A 313 29.98 20.90 -17.73
N LYS A 314 29.85 19.82 -18.50
CA LYS A 314 31.00 18.99 -18.96
C LYS A 314 31.10 18.85 -20.48
N GLY A 315 30.21 19.49 -21.24
CA GLY A 315 30.15 19.33 -22.70
C GLY A 315 29.78 17.90 -23.09
N LYS A 316 30.39 17.38 -24.16
CA LYS A 316 30.17 16.03 -24.66
C LYS A 316 30.68 14.99 -23.67
N ILE A 317 29.77 14.16 -23.14
CA ILE A 317 30.05 13.16 -22.09
C ILE A 317 30.01 11.72 -22.59
N GLY A 318 29.55 11.48 -23.81
CA GLY A 318 29.63 10.17 -24.46
C GLY A 318 28.95 10.13 -25.82
N GLU A 319 29.16 9.04 -26.54
CA GLU A 319 28.52 8.77 -27.83
C GLU A 319 27.42 7.72 -27.66
N ILE A 320 26.24 8.00 -28.22
CA ILE A 320 25.09 7.09 -28.20
C ILE A 320 24.62 6.97 -29.66
N PRO A 321 25.28 6.13 -30.47
CA PRO A 321 24.99 6.01 -31.90
C PRO A 321 23.64 5.32 -32.15
N ASP A 322 23.21 4.44 -31.24
CA ASP A 322 21.91 3.77 -31.30
C ASP A 322 21.10 4.02 -30.03
N VAL A 323 20.23 5.04 -30.09
CA VAL A 323 19.34 5.42 -28.98
C VAL A 323 18.24 4.40 -28.73
N ALA A 324 17.79 3.69 -29.77
CA ALA A 324 16.76 2.67 -29.65
C ALA A 324 17.31 1.45 -28.89
N LYS A 325 18.51 0.99 -29.24
CA LYS A 325 19.20 -0.05 -28.47
C LYS A 325 19.46 0.40 -27.03
N ARG A 326 19.96 1.63 -26.83
CA ARG A 326 20.20 2.17 -25.48
C ARG A 326 18.93 2.18 -24.62
N ALA A 327 17.79 2.58 -25.18
CA ALA A 327 16.52 2.59 -24.47
C ALA A 327 16.06 1.17 -24.11
N LYS A 328 16.23 0.19 -24.99
CA LYS A 328 15.96 -1.23 -24.68
C LYS A 328 16.86 -1.75 -23.57
N ASP A 329 18.14 -1.38 -23.57
CA ASP A 329 19.06 -1.74 -22.50
C ASP A 329 18.63 -1.12 -21.15
N TYR A 330 18.12 0.12 -21.15
CA TYR A 330 17.53 0.75 -19.97
C TYR A 330 16.28 0.04 -19.47
N GLU A 331 15.35 -0.28 -20.35
CA GLU A 331 14.12 -1.01 -20.03
C GLU A 331 14.43 -2.41 -19.46
N ALA A 332 15.34 -3.15 -20.11
CA ALA A 332 15.77 -4.47 -19.67
C ALA A 332 16.46 -4.44 -18.29
N ALA A 333 17.20 -3.37 -17.99
CA ALA A 333 17.79 -3.14 -16.67
C ALA A 333 16.80 -2.60 -15.63
N GLY A 334 15.54 -2.34 -16.03
CA GLY A 334 14.43 -1.98 -15.16
C GLY A 334 14.27 -0.49 -14.88
N ALA A 335 14.65 0.37 -15.83
CA ALA A 335 14.21 1.77 -15.80
C ALA A 335 12.68 1.86 -15.81
N ALA A 336 12.12 2.80 -15.03
CA ALA A 336 10.68 3.05 -14.99
C ALA A 336 10.24 3.98 -16.13
N VAL A 337 11.12 4.88 -16.56
CA VAL A 337 10.90 5.85 -17.65
C VAL A 337 12.23 6.04 -18.39
N VAL A 338 12.17 6.19 -19.71
CA VAL A 338 13.32 6.67 -20.50
C VAL A 338 13.15 8.16 -20.76
N SER A 339 14.12 8.97 -20.32
CA SER A 339 14.16 10.40 -20.62
C SER A 339 15.04 10.65 -21.85
N VAL A 340 14.53 11.40 -22.82
CA VAL A 340 15.23 11.72 -24.07
C VAL A 340 15.36 13.23 -24.20
N LEU A 341 16.59 13.70 -24.30
CA LEU A 341 16.86 15.10 -24.63
C LEU A 341 16.57 15.31 -26.12
N THR A 342 15.71 16.28 -26.45
CA THR A 342 15.34 16.59 -27.84
C THR A 342 15.90 17.91 -28.35
N SER A 343 16.49 18.72 -27.47
CA SER A 343 17.15 19.98 -27.84
C SER A 343 18.49 19.74 -28.52
N GLU A 344 18.74 20.43 -29.63
CA GLU A 344 20.03 20.43 -30.33
C GLU A 344 21.20 20.85 -29.42
N ARG A 345 20.94 21.68 -28.41
CA ARG A 345 21.92 22.10 -27.40
C ARG A 345 22.57 20.92 -26.68
N PHE A 346 21.88 19.78 -26.60
CA PHE A 346 22.36 18.56 -25.95
C PHE A 346 22.69 17.44 -26.93
N GLU A 347 22.85 17.77 -28.22
CA GLU A 347 22.94 16.81 -29.33
C GLU A 347 21.75 15.84 -29.32
N GLY A 348 20.56 16.33 -28.96
CA GLY A 348 19.29 15.60 -28.97
C GLY A 348 18.45 15.93 -30.21
N SER A 349 17.45 15.09 -30.50
CA SER A 349 16.52 15.33 -31.60
C SER A 349 15.15 14.71 -31.36
N LEU A 350 14.13 15.23 -32.06
CA LEU A 350 12.79 14.62 -32.08
C LEU A 350 12.78 13.25 -32.77
N GLU A 351 13.75 13.00 -33.67
CA GLU A 351 13.94 11.68 -34.27
C GLU A 351 14.48 10.67 -33.25
N ASP A 352 15.39 11.09 -32.35
CA ASP A 352 15.80 10.23 -31.22
C ASP A 352 14.60 9.86 -30.34
N LEU A 353 13.72 10.83 -30.04
CA LEU A 353 12.49 10.61 -29.28
C LEU A 353 11.59 9.56 -29.96
N ARG A 354 11.33 9.72 -31.27
CA ARG A 354 10.53 8.78 -32.05
C ARG A 354 11.11 7.37 -32.02
N ARG A 355 12.41 7.23 -32.28
CA ARG A 355 13.11 5.93 -32.27
C ARG A 355 13.08 5.25 -30.91
N VAL A 356 13.23 6.01 -29.83
CA VAL A 356 13.11 5.47 -28.46
C VAL A 356 11.69 5.03 -28.19
N LYS A 357 10.70 5.85 -28.55
CA LYS A 357 9.28 5.55 -28.33
C LYS A 357 8.81 4.27 -29.02
N GLU A 358 9.32 4.00 -30.22
CA GLU A 358 9.06 2.75 -30.96
C GLU A 358 9.81 1.53 -30.40
N ALA A 359 10.86 1.76 -29.61
CA ALA A 359 11.76 0.69 -29.16
C ALA A 359 11.37 0.09 -27.81
N VAL A 360 10.66 0.82 -26.95
CA VAL A 360 10.35 0.41 -25.57
C VAL A 360 8.86 0.41 -25.27
N SER A 361 8.46 -0.37 -24.27
CA SER A 361 7.08 -0.43 -23.78
C SER A 361 6.82 0.49 -22.57
N ILE A 362 7.88 0.86 -21.85
CA ILE A 362 7.81 1.82 -20.73
C ILE A 362 7.59 3.28 -21.21
N PRO A 363 7.05 4.17 -20.35
CA PRO A 363 6.83 5.58 -20.70
C PRO A 363 8.11 6.30 -21.12
N VAL A 364 7.97 7.23 -22.06
CA VAL A 364 9.07 8.08 -22.55
C VAL A 364 8.83 9.54 -22.16
N LEU A 365 9.86 10.18 -21.61
CA LEU A 365 9.88 11.60 -21.28
C LEU A 365 10.63 12.39 -22.35
N ARG A 366 9.93 13.32 -23.00
CA ARG A 366 10.55 14.37 -23.81
C ARG A 366 11.11 15.45 -22.88
N LYS A 367 12.43 15.53 -22.81
CA LYS A 367 13.14 16.51 -22.00
C LYS A 367 13.68 17.63 -22.90
N ASP A 368 12.97 18.75 -22.89
CA ASP A 368 13.23 19.91 -23.76
C ASP A 368 12.86 21.22 -23.05
N PHE A 369 13.27 22.35 -23.62
CA PHE A 369 12.84 23.67 -23.17
C PHE A 369 11.53 24.06 -23.86
N ILE A 370 10.41 23.55 -23.35
CA ILE A 370 9.07 23.86 -23.85
C ILE A 370 8.58 25.16 -23.21
N VAL A 371 8.49 26.23 -24.00
CA VAL A 371 8.09 27.57 -23.54
C VAL A 371 6.87 28.14 -24.28
N LYS A 372 6.44 27.44 -25.34
CA LYS A 372 5.24 27.77 -26.13
C LYS A 372 4.41 26.52 -26.43
N GLU A 373 3.11 26.70 -26.58
CA GLU A 373 2.16 25.62 -26.83
C GLU A 373 2.40 24.93 -28.18
N GLU A 374 2.90 25.64 -29.20
CA GLU A 374 3.17 25.05 -30.52
C GLU A 374 4.20 23.92 -30.43
N GLN A 375 5.16 24.03 -29.51
CA GLN A 375 6.19 23.01 -29.31
C GLN A 375 5.59 21.68 -28.82
N LEU A 376 4.43 21.68 -28.16
CA LEU A 376 3.75 20.46 -27.71
C LEU A 376 3.28 19.59 -28.90
N LYS A 377 3.15 20.17 -30.09
CA LYS A 377 2.74 19.48 -31.31
C LYS A 377 3.91 18.79 -32.04
N GLU A 378 5.15 19.12 -31.67
CA GLU A 378 6.35 18.75 -32.44
C GLU A 378 6.91 17.36 -32.10
N GLY A 379 6.27 16.58 -31.23
CA GLY A 379 6.75 15.23 -30.87
C GLY A 379 5.62 14.35 -30.36
N THR A 380 5.94 13.10 -30.02
CA THR A 380 4.99 12.19 -29.39
C THR A 380 5.70 11.43 -28.28
N SER A 381 5.19 11.56 -27.06
CA SER A 381 5.68 10.93 -25.84
C SER A 381 4.55 10.86 -24.81
N GLU A 382 4.70 10.06 -23.76
CA GLU A 382 3.75 10.06 -22.63
C GLU A 382 3.98 11.26 -21.72
N LEU A 383 5.27 11.57 -21.49
CA LEU A 383 5.69 12.58 -20.52
C LEU A 383 6.41 13.73 -21.22
N ILE A 384 6.23 14.93 -20.66
CA ILE A 384 6.97 16.14 -21.05
C ILE A 384 7.55 16.84 -19.82
N LEU A 385 8.59 17.64 -20.02
CA LEU A 385 9.14 18.53 -18.99
C LEU A 385 8.61 19.95 -19.18
N LEU A 386 8.04 20.53 -18.12
CA LEU A 386 7.70 21.95 -18.03
C LEU A 386 8.52 22.58 -16.91
N ILE A 387 9.28 23.62 -17.20
CA ILE A 387 10.25 24.18 -16.25
C ILE A 387 9.73 25.54 -15.76
N VAL A 388 9.45 25.65 -14.46
CA VAL A 388 8.84 26.86 -13.89
C VAL A 388 9.74 28.08 -14.07
N ALA A 389 11.05 27.93 -13.96
CA ALA A 389 12.01 29.02 -14.19
C ALA A 389 11.89 29.70 -15.57
N PHE A 390 11.36 29.01 -16.60
CA PHE A 390 11.13 29.59 -17.93
C PHE A 390 9.68 29.99 -18.18
N LEU A 391 8.71 29.35 -17.52
CA LEU A 391 7.29 29.58 -17.74
C LEU A 391 6.68 30.59 -16.76
N GLY A 392 7.23 30.70 -15.56
CA GLY A 392 6.63 31.43 -14.45
C GLY A 392 5.18 30.97 -14.23
N THR A 393 4.27 31.93 -14.04
CA THR A 393 2.83 31.68 -13.84
C THR A 393 2.13 31.03 -15.05
N ARG A 394 2.74 31.06 -16.26
CA ARG A 394 2.21 30.34 -17.44
C ARG A 394 2.30 28.83 -17.32
N THR A 395 2.95 28.31 -16.27
CA THR A 395 3.00 26.86 -15.97
C THR A 395 1.60 26.26 -15.93
N ALA A 396 0.61 26.94 -15.33
CA ALA A 396 -0.77 26.44 -15.25
C ALA A 396 -1.44 26.33 -16.63
N GLU A 397 -1.26 27.33 -17.49
CA GLU A 397 -1.75 27.33 -18.88
C GLU A 397 -1.13 26.18 -19.69
N MET A 398 0.19 26.04 -19.61
CA MET A 398 0.94 25.01 -20.33
C MET A 398 0.58 23.60 -19.85
N LEU A 399 0.36 23.42 -18.54
CA LEU A 399 -0.04 22.13 -17.97
C LEU A 399 -1.43 21.71 -18.45
N GLN A 400 -2.39 22.65 -18.53
CA GLN A 400 -3.71 22.39 -19.11
C GLN A 400 -3.64 22.07 -20.61
N ALA A 401 -2.78 22.77 -21.36
CA ALA A 401 -2.57 22.48 -22.78
C ALA A 401 -1.98 21.08 -22.99
N ALA A 402 -0.98 20.71 -22.19
CA ALA A 402 -0.37 19.39 -22.19
C ALA A 402 -1.40 18.28 -21.91
N GLU A 403 -2.23 18.45 -20.87
CA GLU A 403 -3.27 17.47 -20.49
C GLU A 403 -4.32 17.29 -21.61
N LYS A 404 -4.74 18.39 -22.27
CA LYS A 404 -5.66 18.33 -23.42
C LYS A 404 -5.07 17.56 -24.61
N MET A 405 -3.75 17.56 -24.75
CA MET A 405 -3.04 16.83 -25.80
C MET A 405 -2.65 15.41 -25.39
N GLY A 406 -3.02 14.97 -24.18
CA GLY A 406 -2.78 13.63 -23.67
C GLY A 406 -1.40 13.42 -23.04
N TYR A 407 -0.65 14.50 -22.79
CA TYR A 407 0.62 14.44 -22.06
C TYR A 407 0.39 14.53 -20.55
N GLU A 408 1.24 13.83 -19.78
CA GLU A 408 1.42 14.11 -18.35
C GLU A 408 2.73 14.89 -18.16
N ALA A 409 2.69 15.96 -17.37
CA ALA A 409 3.80 16.92 -17.26
C ALA A 409 4.57 16.74 -15.95
N ILE A 410 5.89 16.63 -16.06
CA ILE A 410 6.81 16.83 -14.93
C ILE A 410 7.07 18.33 -14.82
N VAL A 411 6.67 18.92 -13.70
CA VAL A 411 6.91 20.35 -13.42
C VAL A 411 8.22 20.50 -12.64
N GLU A 412 9.26 20.99 -13.31
CA GLU A 412 10.60 21.16 -12.74
C GLU A 412 10.71 22.49 -11.97
N ILE A 413 11.21 22.40 -10.74
CA ILE A 413 11.44 23.52 -9.82
C ILE A 413 12.87 23.54 -9.27
N HIS A 414 13.33 24.74 -8.89
CA HIS A 414 14.68 24.98 -8.36
C HIS A 414 14.70 25.75 -7.04
N ASN A 415 13.58 26.29 -6.60
CA ASN A 415 13.46 27.08 -5.37
C ASN A 415 12.01 27.08 -4.86
N GLU A 416 11.80 27.71 -3.69
CA GLU A 416 10.50 27.75 -3.03
C GLU A 416 9.44 28.57 -3.77
N GLU A 417 9.82 29.65 -4.45
CA GLU A 417 8.89 30.47 -5.24
C GLU A 417 8.32 29.66 -6.41
N GLU A 418 9.18 28.88 -7.08
CA GLU A 418 8.79 27.97 -8.15
C GLU A 418 7.89 26.83 -7.64
N LEU A 419 8.12 26.34 -6.42
CA LEU A 419 7.23 25.34 -5.79
C LEU A 419 5.82 25.89 -5.60
N VAL A 420 5.68 27.14 -5.12
CA VAL A 420 4.36 27.77 -4.95
C VAL A 420 3.61 27.80 -6.27
N ILE A 421 4.28 28.24 -7.35
CA ILE A 421 3.68 28.27 -8.70
C ILE A 421 3.27 26.87 -9.17
N ALA A 422 4.11 25.84 -8.94
CA ALA A 422 3.79 24.47 -9.32
C ALA A 422 2.56 23.92 -8.57
N LEU A 423 2.43 24.23 -7.28
CA LEU A 423 1.29 23.82 -6.46
C LEU A 423 0.01 24.55 -6.88
N GLU A 424 0.07 25.86 -7.14
CA GLU A 424 -1.06 26.64 -7.65
C GLU A 424 -1.51 26.17 -9.04
N ALA A 425 -0.57 25.77 -9.88
CA ALA A 425 -0.82 25.15 -11.18
C ALA A 425 -1.41 23.73 -11.07
N LYS A 426 -1.54 23.17 -9.85
CA LYS A 426 -2.04 21.83 -9.56
C LYS A 426 -1.22 20.72 -10.22
N ALA A 427 0.10 20.89 -10.25
CA ALA A 427 1.01 19.88 -10.77
C ALA A 427 0.80 18.52 -10.07
N LYS A 428 0.69 17.44 -10.84
CA LYS A 428 0.57 16.07 -10.33
C LYS A 428 1.95 15.42 -10.10
N ILE A 429 2.97 15.92 -10.80
CA ILE A 429 4.36 15.47 -10.73
C ILE A 429 5.27 16.68 -10.63
N ILE A 430 6.12 16.72 -9.61
CA ILE A 430 7.12 17.78 -9.39
C ILE A 430 8.52 17.18 -9.42
N GLY A 431 9.35 17.71 -10.31
CA GLY A 431 10.79 17.45 -10.37
C GLY A 431 11.54 18.51 -9.58
N VAL A 432 12.26 18.12 -8.55
CA VAL A 432 13.13 19.03 -7.79
C VAL A 432 14.52 18.93 -8.39
N ASN A 433 14.99 19.99 -9.05
CA ASN A 433 16.31 20.01 -9.69
C ASN A 433 17.27 20.86 -8.88
N GLN A 434 18.28 20.22 -8.30
CA GLN A 434 19.30 20.91 -7.50
C GLN A 434 20.37 21.63 -8.35
N ARG A 435 20.26 21.62 -9.69
CA ARG A 435 21.21 22.34 -10.56
C ARG A 435 20.67 23.73 -10.91
N ASN A 436 21.41 24.77 -10.57
CA ASN A 436 21.07 26.12 -10.99
C ASN A 436 21.20 26.26 -12.52
N LEU A 437 20.15 26.72 -13.19
CA LEU A 437 20.11 26.82 -14.65
C LEU A 437 20.96 27.97 -15.23
N LYS A 438 21.40 28.93 -14.39
CA LYS A 438 22.21 30.09 -14.82
C LYS A 438 23.71 29.79 -14.86
N ASP A 439 24.24 29.13 -13.83
CA ASP A 439 25.69 28.88 -13.65
C ASP A 439 26.04 27.38 -13.52
N PHE A 440 25.05 26.50 -13.53
CA PHE A 440 25.18 25.04 -13.43
C PHE A 440 25.81 24.51 -12.14
N THR A 441 25.89 25.33 -11.09
CA THR A 441 26.28 24.90 -9.74
C THR A 441 25.22 23.96 -9.14
N MET A 442 25.64 23.15 -8.17
CA MET A 442 24.78 22.21 -7.47
C MET A 442 24.40 22.80 -6.10
N HIS A 443 23.11 22.74 -5.78
CA HIS A 443 22.49 23.26 -4.56
C HIS A 443 21.69 22.14 -3.87
N PRO A 444 22.35 21.19 -3.18
CA PRO A 444 21.67 20.05 -2.56
C PRO A 444 20.61 20.43 -1.52
N GLU A 445 20.72 21.61 -0.93
CA GLU A 445 19.75 22.19 0.00
C GLU A 445 18.35 22.34 -0.62
N VAL A 446 18.24 22.45 -1.94
CA VAL A 446 16.95 22.55 -2.67
C VAL A 446 16.09 21.31 -2.45
N TYR A 447 16.69 20.13 -2.22
CA TYR A 447 15.93 18.92 -1.91
C TYR A 447 15.15 18.98 -0.59
N ALA A 448 15.46 19.92 0.31
CA ALA A 448 14.64 20.14 1.51
C ALA A 448 13.20 20.57 1.18
N LEU A 449 12.96 21.12 -0.03
CA LEU A 449 11.62 21.47 -0.51
C LEU A 449 10.68 20.27 -0.57
N ILE A 450 11.19 19.04 -0.61
CA ILE A 450 10.37 17.82 -0.62
C ILE A 450 9.38 17.75 0.55
N GLN A 451 9.76 18.30 1.71
CA GLN A 451 8.93 18.33 2.91
C GLN A 451 7.71 19.26 2.76
N LYS A 452 7.76 20.18 1.79
CA LYS A 452 6.67 21.11 1.47
C LYS A 452 5.79 20.60 0.32
N ILE A 453 6.17 19.50 -0.33
CA ILE A 453 5.40 18.89 -1.42
C ILE A 453 4.42 17.86 -0.81
N PRO A 454 3.09 18.02 -0.98
CA PRO A 454 2.10 17.06 -0.52
C PRO A 454 2.39 15.63 -0.96
N ASP A 455 2.09 14.64 -0.13
CA ASP A 455 2.29 13.22 -0.44
C ASP A 455 1.41 12.71 -1.59
N SER A 456 0.40 13.49 -1.96
CA SER A 456 -0.42 13.28 -3.14
C SER A 456 0.34 13.59 -4.44
N ILE A 457 1.43 14.35 -4.43
CA ILE A 457 2.19 14.70 -5.63
C ILE A 457 3.40 13.76 -5.78
N VAL A 458 3.67 13.31 -7.00
CA VAL A 458 4.86 12.49 -7.32
C VAL A 458 6.10 13.37 -7.27
N LYS A 459 7.08 12.96 -6.47
CA LYS A 459 8.31 13.70 -6.20
C LYS A 459 9.49 13.07 -6.93
N ILE A 460 10.14 13.81 -7.84
CA ILE A 460 11.30 13.32 -8.60
C ILE A 460 12.54 14.10 -8.18
N ALA A 461 13.60 13.39 -7.77
CA ALA A 461 14.90 14.00 -7.55
C ALA A 461 15.66 14.11 -8.88
N GLU A 462 15.96 15.32 -9.30
CA GLU A 462 16.69 15.60 -10.53
C GLU A 462 18.10 16.13 -10.26
N SER A 463 19.06 15.71 -11.09
CA SER A 463 20.50 15.98 -10.98
C SER A 463 21.19 15.35 -9.76
N GLY A 464 22.49 15.02 -9.88
CA GLY A 464 23.34 14.67 -8.74
C GLY A 464 23.24 13.25 -8.19
N VAL A 465 22.34 12.41 -8.70
CA VAL A 465 22.31 10.97 -8.40
C VAL A 465 23.26 10.21 -9.32
N LYS A 466 24.26 9.51 -8.75
CA LYS A 466 25.24 8.75 -9.53
C LYS A 466 25.42 7.32 -9.05
N THR A 467 25.23 7.07 -7.75
CA THR A 467 25.41 5.75 -7.14
C THR A 467 24.13 5.23 -6.51
N LYS A 468 24.16 3.95 -6.11
CA LYS A 468 23.10 3.31 -5.33
C LYS A 468 22.84 4.05 -4.01
N GLU A 469 23.90 4.50 -3.34
CA GLU A 469 23.81 5.24 -2.08
C GLU A 469 23.15 6.60 -2.27
N ASP A 470 23.46 7.30 -3.37
CA ASP A 470 22.78 8.56 -3.71
C ASP A 470 21.28 8.33 -3.90
N ALA A 471 20.89 7.29 -4.66
CA ALA A 471 19.49 6.97 -4.91
C ALA A 471 18.76 6.55 -3.63
N GLN A 472 19.38 5.70 -2.81
CA GLN A 472 18.84 5.31 -1.51
C GLN A 472 18.60 6.55 -0.65
N LYS A 473 19.55 7.48 -0.59
CA LYS A 473 19.38 8.75 0.15
C LYS A 473 18.18 9.55 -0.35
N MET A 474 17.98 9.65 -1.67
CA MET A 474 16.81 10.36 -2.22
C MET A 474 15.51 9.66 -1.82
N PHE A 475 15.47 8.34 -1.91
CA PHE A 475 14.31 7.56 -1.53
C PHE A 475 14.01 7.63 -0.03
N ASP A 476 15.04 7.67 0.82
CA ASP A 476 14.90 7.83 2.27
C ASP A 476 14.43 9.24 2.64
N MET A 477 14.76 10.25 1.83
CA MET A 477 14.22 11.60 1.96
C MET A 477 12.74 11.71 1.55
N GLY A 478 12.20 10.70 0.87
CA GLY A 478 10.79 10.62 0.45
C GLY A 478 10.54 10.93 -1.02
N PHE A 479 11.57 10.93 -1.88
CA PHE A 479 11.37 11.01 -3.33
C PHE A 479 10.75 9.71 -3.85
N ASP A 480 9.89 9.82 -4.85
CA ASP A 480 9.26 8.67 -5.53
C ASP A 480 10.07 8.21 -6.73
N ALA A 481 10.93 9.05 -7.33
CA ALA A 481 11.83 8.65 -8.39
C ALA A 481 13.14 9.46 -8.41
N VAL A 482 14.16 8.91 -9.06
CA VAL A 482 15.44 9.59 -9.32
C VAL A 482 15.69 9.65 -10.83
N LEU A 483 16.12 10.81 -11.33
CA LEU A 483 16.55 10.97 -12.72
C LEU A 483 18.06 10.85 -12.82
N VAL A 484 18.53 9.86 -13.58
CA VAL A 484 19.95 9.52 -13.73
C VAL A 484 20.35 9.64 -15.19
N GLY A 485 21.33 10.49 -15.47
CA GLY A 485 21.86 10.70 -16.83
C GLY A 485 23.36 10.52 -16.92
N GLU A 486 24.12 11.41 -16.27
CA GLU A 486 25.59 11.46 -16.43
C GLU A 486 26.28 10.13 -16.06
N ALA A 487 25.82 9.45 -15.00
CA ALA A 487 26.39 8.18 -14.56
C ALA A 487 26.14 7.05 -15.57
N LEU A 488 25.01 7.08 -16.28
CA LEU A 488 24.66 6.09 -17.30
C LEU A 488 25.48 6.29 -18.57
N THR A 489 25.69 7.53 -19.01
CA THR A 489 26.47 7.79 -20.22
C THR A 489 27.94 7.40 -20.08
N LYS A 490 28.53 7.59 -18.90
CA LYS A 490 29.96 7.37 -18.67
C LYS A 490 30.35 5.93 -18.38
N ASN A 491 29.39 5.09 -17.97
CA ASN A 491 29.68 3.73 -17.56
C ASN A 491 29.40 2.74 -18.70
N PRO A 492 30.41 1.96 -19.18
CA PRO A 492 30.19 0.91 -20.16
C PRO A 492 29.29 -0.23 -19.63
N GLN A 493 29.21 -0.42 -18.31
CA GLN A 493 28.37 -1.40 -17.62
C GLN A 493 27.05 -0.77 -17.15
N LEU A 494 26.32 -0.18 -18.09
CA LEU A 494 25.03 0.48 -17.90
C LEU A 494 24.03 -0.33 -17.07
N ALA A 495 23.93 -1.62 -17.39
CA ALA A 495 23.00 -2.55 -16.76
C ALA A 495 23.35 -2.76 -15.28
N GLU A 496 24.64 -2.78 -14.92
CA GLU A 496 25.06 -2.91 -13.52
C GLU A 496 24.67 -1.67 -12.71
N VAL A 497 24.85 -0.46 -13.28
CA VAL A 497 24.43 0.79 -12.63
C VAL A 497 22.92 0.79 -12.41
N LEU A 498 22.12 0.52 -13.45
CA LEU A 498 20.66 0.50 -13.32
C LEU A 498 20.16 -0.62 -12.41
N CYS A 499 20.71 -1.82 -12.48
CA CYS A 499 20.38 -2.91 -11.55
C CYS A 499 20.74 -2.53 -10.11
N SER A 500 21.88 -1.86 -9.89
CA SER A 500 22.27 -1.40 -8.55
C SER A 500 21.30 -0.34 -8.01
N LEU A 501 20.86 0.60 -8.86
CA LEU A 501 19.88 1.63 -8.52
C LEU A 501 18.48 1.03 -8.32
N LYS A 502 18.11 0.02 -9.10
CA LYS A 502 16.86 -0.72 -8.93
C LYS A 502 16.84 -1.53 -7.64
N SER A 503 17.99 -1.94 -7.11
CA SER A 503 18.02 -2.70 -5.85
C SER A 503 17.60 -1.90 -4.61
N VAL A 504 17.43 -0.58 -4.73
CA VAL A 504 16.94 0.32 -3.66
C VAL A 504 15.53 0.86 -3.91
N VAL A 505 14.94 0.44 -5.04
CA VAL A 505 13.53 0.63 -5.39
C VAL A 505 12.72 -0.47 -4.72
#